data_AF-A0A9P5MN64-F1
#
_entry.id   AF-A0A9P5MN64-F1
#
_cell.length_a   1.000
_cell.length_b   1.000
_cell.length_c   1.000
_cell.angle_alpha   90.00
_cell.angle_beta   90.00
_cell.angle_gamma   90.00
#
_symmetry.space_group_name_H-M   'P 1'
#
loop_
_entity.id
_entity.type
_entity.pdbx_description
1 polymer ?
#
loop_
_entity_poly.entity_id
_entity_poly.type
_entity_poly.pdbx_seq_one_letter_code
_entity_poly.pdbx_strand_id
1 'polypeptide(L)'
;MFACITPSTDFRATYLPARAGPGTMDSATWHHYLSALKRMLPDFWVEVISIHEPGPNSDTVIAHVVGRATSTTGAQFIHEVVTMFYIRPEELSLSQDPQFPVPNKPVYKVYKILEFMDSQLATTFFLEEQERRARLRGSRLVGLVSAQESSGAPSRTVQSKVVGARL
;
A
#
# COMPACT_ATOMS: atom_id res chain seq x y z
N MET A 1 0.83 5.29 -23.07
CA MET A 1 2.23 5.11 -22.64
C MET A 1 2.35 5.83 -21.31
N PHE A 2 2.51 5.10 -20.19
CA PHE A 2 2.67 5.72 -18.87
C PHE A 2 4.13 6.12 -18.72
N ALA A 3 4.42 7.42 -18.60
CA ALA A 3 5.75 7.88 -18.22
C ALA A 3 6.04 7.36 -16.81
N CYS A 4 7.12 6.59 -16.65
CA CYS A 4 7.56 6.10 -15.35
C CYS A 4 8.38 7.20 -14.67
N ILE A 5 8.03 7.55 -13.43
CA ILE A 5 8.88 8.42 -12.60
C ILE A 5 10.07 7.57 -12.15
N THR A 6 11.28 7.92 -12.59
CA THR A 6 12.51 7.27 -12.13
C THR A 6 13.14 8.09 -11.00
N PRO A 7 13.29 7.53 -9.79
CA PRO A 7 13.99 8.20 -8.69
C PRO A 7 15.49 8.37 -8.99
N SER A 8 16.07 9.47 -8.52
CA SER A 8 17.54 9.65 -8.51
C SER A 8 18.21 8.81 -7.42
N THR A 9 19.54 8.70 -7.46
CA THR A 9 20.34 7.96 -6.47
C THR A 9 20.26 8.54 -5.05
N ASP A 10 20.09 9.86 -4.94
CA ASP A 10 19.94 10.61 -3.69
C ASP A 10 18.48 10.88 -3.30
N PHE A 11 17.52 10.17 -3.91
CA PHE A 11 16.09 10.37 -3.71
C PHE A 11 15.65 10.42 -2.24
N ARG A 12 14.76 11.36 -1.90
CA ARG A 12 14.08 11.46 -0.60
C ARG A 12 12.58 11.72 -0.74
N ALA A 13 11.75 11.00 -0.01
CA ALA A 13 10.31 11.28 0.13
C ALA A 13 9.99 11.71 1.56
N THR A 14 9.19 12.75 1.75
CA THR A 14 8.79 13.23 3.08
C THR A 14 7.30 13.50 3.13
N TYR A 15 6.66 12.99 4.19
CA TYR A 15 5.26 13.25 4.49
C TYR A 15 5.10 14.44 5.44
N LEU A 16 4.15 15.31 5.12
CA LEU A 16 3.83 16.53 5.83
C LEU A 16 2.31 16.57 6.12
N PRO A 17 1.88 17.10 7.29
CA PRO A 17 2.72 17.46 8.42
C PRO A 17 3.45 16.22 8.98
N ALA A 18 4.56 16.40 9.72
CA ALA A 18 5.41 15.30 10.17
C ALA A 18 4.66 14.20 10.95
N ARG A 19 3.57 14.56 11.62
CA ARG A 19 2.68 13.64 12.36
C ARG A 19 1.82 12.73 11.46
N ALA A 20 1.71 13.04 10.17
CA ALA A 20 0.78 12.39 9.26
C ALA A 20 1.36 11.12 8.63
N GLY A 21 2.69 10.93 8.63
CA GLY A 21 3.31 9.80 7.92
C GLY A 21 4.60 9.31 8.58
N PRO A 22 5.31 8.38 7.90
CA PRO A 22 6.51 7.72 8.44
C PRO A 22 7.75 8.64 8.52
N GLY A 23 7.60 9.95 8.29
CA GLY A 23 8.71 10.91 8.22
C GLY A 23 9.39 10.92 6.86
N THR A 24 10.70 11.17 6.84
CA THR A 24 11.51 11.17 5.62
C THR A 24 12.05 9.78 5.33
N MET A 25 11.85 9.32 4.10
CA MET A 25 12.28 8.03 3.59
C MET A 25 13.31 8.21 2.46
N ASP A 26 14.27 7.30 2.39
CA ASP A 26 15.14 7.14 1.22
C ASP A 26 14.45 6.30 0.14
N SER A 27 15.15 6.07 -0.98
CA SER A 27 14.61 5.30 -2.11
C SER A 27 14.19 3.88 -1.70
N ALA A 28 15.05 3.14 -1.00
CA ALA A 28 14.76 1.75 -0.62
C ALA A 28 13.56 1.67 0.33
N THR A 29 13.51 2.52 1.35
CA THR A 29 12.42 2.56 2.34
C THR A 29 11.10 2.96 1.67
N TRP A 30 11.13 3.95 0.76
CA TRP A 30 9.95 4.37 0.02
C TRP A 30 9.39 3.26 -0.88
N HIS A 31 10.25 2.52 -1.61
CA HIS A 31 9.80 1.37 -2.41
C HIS A 31 9.17 0.26 -1.56
N HIS A 32 9.77 -0.03 -0.40
CA HIS A 32 9.20 -0.99 0.55
C HIS A 32 7.85 -0.52 1.09
N TYR A 33 7.73 0.76 1.42
CA TYR A 33 6.48 1.38 1.86
C TYR A 33 5.38 1.26 0.78
N LEU A 34 5.67 1.66 -0.47
CA LEU A 34 4.73 1.53 -1.59
C LEU A 34 4.33 0.09 -1.86
N SER A 35 5.26 -0.85 -1.74
CA SER A 35 4.97 -2.28 -1.90
C SER A 35 4.08 -2.82 -0.79
N ALA A 36 4.23 -2.33 0.44
CA ALA A 36 3.32 -2.65 1.54
C ALA A 36 1.94 -2.04 1.32
N LEU A 37 1.87 -0.77 0.89
CA LEU A 37 0.62 -0.06 0.59
C LEU A 37 -0.16 -0.78 -0.52
N LYS A 38 0.49 -1.17 -1.61
CA LYS A 38 -0.13 -1.92 -2.72
C LYS A 38 -0.73 -3.27 -2.29
N ARG A 39 -0.08 -3.96 -1.34
CA ARG A 39 -0.64 -5.20 -0.77
C ARG A 39 -1.85 -4.95 0.12
N MET A 40 -1.85 -3.82 0.83
CA MET A 40 -2.95 -3.43 1.71
C MET A 40 -4.16 -2.90 0.91
N LEU A 41 -3.91 -2.21 -0.19
CA LEU A 41 -4.88 -1.49 -1.03
C LEU A 41 -4.82 -1.98 -2.48
N PRO A 42 -5.39 -3.16 -2.79
CA PRO A 42 -5.22 -3.83 -4.08
C PRO A 42 -5.88 -3.09 -5.26
N ASP A 43 -6.92 -2.29 -4.99
CA ASP A 43 -7.69 -1.51 -5.96
C ASP A 43 -7.34 -0.01 -5.91
N PHE A 44 -6.19 0.35 -5.33
CA PHE A 44 -5.78 1.74 -5.20
C PHE A 44 -5.61 2.42 -6.55
N TRP A 45 -6.28 3.56 -6.69
CA TRP A 45 -6.14 4.46 -7.82
C TRP A 45 -5.96 5.89 -7.36
N VAL A 46 -5.40 6.70 -8.24
CA VAL A 46 -5.16 8.13 -8.04
C VAL A 46 -5.69 8.93 -9.21
N GLU A 47 -6.13 10.14 -8.92
CA GLU A 47 -6.59 11.15 -9.85
C GLU A 47 -5.85 12.45 -9.54
N VAL A 48 -5.26 13.04 -10.58
CA VAL A 48 -4.61 14.35 -10.47
C VAL A 48 -5.67 15.41 -10.72
N ILE A 49 -6.01 16.16 -9.68
CA ILE A 49 -7.01 17.22 -9.71
C ILE A 49 -6.46 18.46 -10.41
N SER A 50 -5.21 18.84 -10.09
CA SER A 50 -4.53 19.95 -10.73
C SER A 50 -3.01 19.78 -10.71
N ILE A 51 -2.35 20.42 -11.68
CA ILE A 51 -0.90 20.52 -11.76
C ILE A 51 -0.55 22.02 -11.80
N HIS A 52 0.44 22.40 -11.00
CA HIS A 52 0.96 23.76 -10.95
C HIS A 52 2.47 23.74 -11.12
N GLU A 53 2.94 24.53 -12.08
CA GLU A 53 4.35 24.78 -12.36
C GLU A 53 4.68 26.20 -11.89
N PRO A 54 5.52 26.38 -10.86
CA PRO A 54 5.77 27.70 -10.26
C PRO A 54 6.42 28.72 -11.20
N GLY A 55 6.96 28.28 -12.33
CA GLY A 55 7.54 29.13 -13.36
C GLY A 55 8.44 28.38 -14.34
N PRO A 56 8.88 29.04 -15.43
CA PRO A 56 9.57 28.40 -16.56
C PRO A 56 10.97 27.83 -16.24
N ASN A 57 11.53 28.15 -15.07
CA ASN A 57 12.84 27.66 -14.61
C ASN A 57 12.75 26.91 -13.27
N SER A 58 11.54 26.55 -12.85
CA SER A 58 11.37 25.78 -11.62
C SER A 58 11.70 24.31 -11.87
N ASP A 59 12.49 23.72 -10.97
CA ASP A 59 12.74 22.29 -10.89
C ASP A 59 11.60 21.56 -10.14
N THR A 60 10.50 22.26 -9.85
CA THR A 60 9.42 21.77 -9.00
C THR A 60 8.11 21.67 -9.77
N VAL A 61 7.46 20.53 -9.67
CA VAL A 61 6.08 20.32 -10.13
C VAL A 61 5.20 20.07 -8.91
N ILE A 62 4.13 20.84 -8.77
CA ILE A 62 3.18 20.69 -7.68
C ILE A 62 1.92 20.04 -8.24
N ALA A 63 1.47 18.94 -7.64
CA ALA A 63 0.25 18.25 -8.04
C ALA A 63 -0.70 18.14 -6.85
N HIS A 64 -1.97 18.48 -7.05
CA HIS A 64 -3.04 18.13 -6.14
C HIS A 64 -3.62 16.80 -6.58
N VAL A 65 -3.55 15.79 -5.70
CA VAL A 65 -3.88 14.41 -6.02
C VAL A 65 -4.89 13.88 -5.02
N VAL A 66 -5.90 13.18 -5.53
CA VAL A 66 -6.84 12.41 -4.72
C VAL A 66 -6.65 10.94 -5.06
N GLY A 67 -6.61 10.09 -4.05
CA GLY A 67 -6.52 8.65 -4.18
C GLY A 67 -7.64 7.96 -3.40
N ARG A 68 -8.11 6.84 -3.92
CA ARG A 68 -9.12 6.02 -3.26
C ARG A 68 -8.78 4.55 -3.40
N ALA A 69 -9.12 3.76 -2.38
CA ALA A 69 -9.04 2.32 -2.39
C ALA A 69 -9.99 1.71 -1.36
N THR A 70 -10.20 0.40 -1.49
CA THR A 70 -10.72 -0.44 -0.42
C THR A 70 -9.60 -1.34 0.08
N SER A 71 -9.30 -1.28 1.37
CA SER A 71 -8.29 -2.17 1.95
C SER A 71 -8.72 -3.64 1.89
N THR A 72 -7.77 -4.54 2.10
CA THR A 72 -8.05 -5.99 2.22
C THR A 72 -9.01 -6.34 3.38
N THR A 73 -9.26 -5.43 4.32
CA THR A 73 -10.24 -5.63 5.41
C THR A 73 -11.63 -5.01 5.10
N GLY A 74 -11.73 -4.29 3.98
CA GLY A 74 -12.90 -3.52 3.59
C GLY A 74 -12.96 -2.09 4.13
N ALA A 75 -11.95 -1.62 4.89
CA ALA A 75 -11.84 -0.21 5.29
C ALA A 75 -11.67 0.68 4.05
N GLN A 76 -12.36 1.82 4.02
CA GLN A 76 -12.28 2.76 2.89
C GLN A 76 -11.06 3.66 3.08
N PHE A 77 -10.17 3.64 2.10
CA PHE A 77 -9.01 4.52 2.07
C PHE A 77 -9.32 5.70 1.15
N ILE A 78 -9.29 6.90 1.71
CA ILE A 78 -9.34 8.16 0.95
C ILE A 78 -8.06 8.91 1.30
N HIS A 79 -7.36 9.35 0.27
CA HIS A 79 -6.12 10.08 0.38
C HIS A 79 -6.24 11.36 -0.43
N GLU A 80 -6.07 12.50 0.20
CA GLU A 80 -5.98 13.78 -0.50
C GLU A 80 -4.66 14.43 -0.10
N VAL A 81 -3.88 14.81 -1.13
CA VAL A 81 -2.51 15.27 -0.94
C VAL A 81 -2.15 16.36 -1.94
N VAL A 82 -1.35 17.32 -1.48
CA VAL A 82 -0.57 18.18 -2.38
C VAL A 82 0.86 17.65 -2.41
N THR A 83 1.27 17.13 -3.57
CA THR A 83 2.59 16.55 -3.79
C THR A 83 3.48 17.53 -4.53
N MET A 84 4.64 17.85 -3.95
CA MET A 84 5.69 18.62 -4.61
C MET A 84 6.77 17.66 -5.09
N PHE A 85 6.91 17.52 -6.40
CA PHE A 85 7.98 16.76 -7.05
C PHE A 85 9.11 17.71 -7.40
N TYR A 86 10.31 17.40 -6.90
CA TYR A 86 11.53 18.10 -7.31
C TYR A 86 12.27 17.22 -8.31
N ILE A 87 12.44 17.74 -9.51
CA ILE A 87 12.88 17.04 -10.71
C ILE A 87 14.11 17.75 -11.22
N ARG A 88 15.19 17.01 -11.49
CA ARG A 88 16.38 17.56 -12.11
C ARG A 88 16.81 16.71 -13.29
N PRO A 89 17.47 17.29 -14.30
CA PRO A 89 18.17 16.50 -15.29
C PRO A 89 19.26 15.70 -14.56
N GLU A 90 19.32 14.41 -14.81
CA GLU A 90 20.50 13.64 -14.48
C GLU A 90 21.38 13.61 -15.74
N GLU A 91 22.66 14.00 -15.59
CA GLU A 91 23.62 13.79 -16.68
C GLU A 91 23.54 12.34 -17.09
N LEU A 92 23.54 12.10 -18.41
CA LEU A 92 23.46 10.78 -19.02
C LEU A 92 24.56 9.87 -18.44
N SER A 93 24.27 9.21 -17.32
CA SER A 93 24.71 7.85 -17.08
C SER A 93 24.13 7.11 -18.26
N LEU A 94 24.94 6.96 -19.33
CA LEU A 94 24.70 6.17 -20.54
C LEU A 94 23.62 5.14 -20.25
N SER A 95 22.36 5.48 -20.52
CA SER A 95 21.25 4.63 -20.10
C SER A 95 21.36 3.39 -20.95
N GLN A 96 21.98 2.35 -20.41
CA GLN A 96 22.03 1.03 -21.02
C GLN A 96 20.66 0.34 -20.97
N ASP A 97 19.62 1.04 -20.50
CA ASP A 97 18.25 0.57 -20.52
C ASP A 97 17.75 0.51 -21.98
N PRO A 98 17.60 -0.70 -22.56
CA PRO A 98 17.21 -0.86 -23.96
C PRO A 98 15.77 -0.38 -24.24
N GLN A 99 14.97 -0.11 -23.20
CA GLN A 99 13.56 0.25 -23.35
C GLN A 99 13.33 1.74 -23.65
N PHE A 100 14.30 2.62 -23.40
CA PHE A 100 14.14 4.07 -23.63
C PHE A 100 15.32 4.69 -24.40
N PRO A 101 15.57 4.30 -25.66
CA PRO A 101 16.63 4.88 -26.46
C PRO A 101 16.14 6.19 -27.08
N VAL A 102 16.18 7.29 -26.33
CA VAL A 102 16.14 8.63 -26.94
C VAL A 102 17.55 9.23 -26.84
N PRO A 103 18.42 8.98 -27.82
CA PRO A 103 19.74 9.59 -27.83
C PRO A 103 19.59 11.12 -27.74
N ASN A 104 20.40 11.75 -26.89
CA ASN A 104 20.59 13.20 -26.77
C ASN A 104 19.48 14.00 -26.06
N LYS A 105 18.61 13.38 -25.24
CA LYS A 105 17.73 14.14 -24.32
C LYS A 105 18.15 13.91 -22.86
N PRO A 106 18.10 14.95 -22.01
CA PRO A 106 18.33 14.78 -20.58
C PRO A 106 17.24 13.86 -20.01
N VAL A 107 17.66 12.88 -19.21
CA VAL A 107 16.74 12.04 -18.44
C VAL A 107 16.40 12.81 -17.17
N TYR A 108 15.14 13.18 -17.01
CA TYR A 108 14.66 13.85 -15.82
C TYR A 108 14.37 12.83 -14.73
N LYS A 109 14.94 13.03 -13.55
CA LYS A 109 14.71 12.18 -12.39
C LYS A 109 14.15 12.99 -11.22
N VAL A 110 13.27 12.36 -10.46
CA VAL A 110 12.78 12.92 -9.20
C VAL A 110 13.80 12.65 -8.12
N TYR A 111 14.29 13.70 -7.46
CA TYR A 111 15.23 13.57 -6.34
C TYR A 111 14.59 13.88 -4.99
N LYS A 112 13.45 14.55 -4.98
CA LYS A 112 12.71 14.82 -3.74
C LYS A 112 11.21 14.84 -3.97
N ILE A 113 10.47 14.27 -3.03
CA ILE A 113 9.01 14.35 -2.95
C ILE A 113 8.64 14.91 -1.59
N LEU A 114 7.77 15.92 -1.56
CA LEU A 114 7.08 16.36 -0.34
C LEU A 114 5.58 16.14 -0.52
N GLU A 115 4.97 15.37 0.37
CA GLU A 115 3.54 15.07 0.33
C GLU A 115 2.84 15.74 1.51
N PHE A 116 2.06 16.78 1.25
CA PHE A 116 1.18 17.41 2.24
C PHE A 116 -0.17 16.70 2.24
N MET A 117 -0.33 15.76 3.17
CA MET A 117 -1.50 14.90 3.27
C MET A 117 -2.53 15.48 4.24
N ASP A 118 -3.81 15.27 3.93
CA ASP A 118 -4.87 15.40 4.92
C ASP A 118 -4.71 14.33 6.03
N SER A 119 -4.13 14.76 7.15
CA SER A 119 -3.90 13.89 8.31
C SER A 119 -5.19 13.36 8.94
N GLN A 120 -6.34 14.02 8.76
CA GLN A 120 -7.60 13.53 9.30
C GLN A 120 -8.08 12.30 8.54
N LEU A 121 -8.04 12.35 7.21
CA LEU A 121 -8.40 11.21 6.35
C LEU A 121 -7.53 9.98 6.64
N ALA A 122 -6.21 10.19 6.77
CA ALA A 122 -5.29 9.12 7.13
C ALA A 122 -5.60 8.52 8.51
N THR A 123 -5.87 9.36 9.51
CA THR A 123 -6.20 8.91 10.87
C THR A 123 -7.49 8.09 10.89
N THR A 124 -8.54 8.58 10.22
CA THR A 124 -9.82 7.88 10.09
C THR A 124 -9.64 6.50 9.49
N PHE A 125 -8.88 6.40 8.39
CA PHE A 125 -8.59 5.12 7.76
C PHE A 125 -7.89 4.14 8.72
N PHE A 126 -6.83 4.57 9.42
CA PHE A 126 -6.10 3.67 10.31
C PHE A 126 -6.92 3.18 11.50
N LEU A 127 -7.82 4.02 12.03
CA LEU A 127 -8.75 3.63 13.08
C LEU A 127 -9.75 2.57 12.56
N GLU A 128 -10.34 2.79 11.39
CA GLU A 128 -11.26 1.82 10.76
C GLU A 128 -10.57 0.48 10.43
N GLU A 129 -9.35 0.56 9.87
CA GLU A 129 -8.54 -0.61 9.55
C GLU A 129 -8.18 -1.41 10.81
N GLN A 130 -7.81 -0.73 11.90
CA GLN A 130 -7.52 -1.37 13.17
C GLN A 130 -8.75 -2.09 13.74
N GLU A 131 -9.91 -1.41 13.75
CA GLU A 131 -11.16 -1.98 14.24
C GLU A 131 -11.57 -3.22 13.44
N ARG A 132 -11.51 -3.16 12.11
CA ARG A 132 -11.83 -4.28 11.23
C ARG A 132 -10.89 -5.45 11.40
N ARG A 133 -9.58 -5.21 11.53
CA ARG A 133 -8.60 -6.26 11.85
C ARG A 133 -8.91 -6.95 13.17
N ALA A 134 -9.30 -6.19 14.20
CA ALA A 134 -9.68 -6.76 15.49
C ALA A 134 -10.92 -7.66 15.37
N ARG A 135 -11.95 -7.20 14.64
CA ARG A 135 -13.16 -8.00 14.36
C ARG A 135 -12.84 -9.30 13.61
N LEU A 136 -12.05 -9.23 12.53
CA LEU A 136 -11.67 -10.40 11.74
C LEU A 136 -10.87 -11.44 12.56
N ARG A 137 -10.00 -10.98 13.47
CA ARG A 137 -9.28 -11.87 14.40
C ARG A 137 -10.22 -12.51 15.42
N GLY A 138 -11.16 -11.74 15.98
CA GLY A 138 -12.17 -12.23 16.91
C GLY A 138 -13.11 -13.27 16.28
N SER A 139 -13.60 -13.01 15.07
CA SER A 139 -14.47 -13.94 14.34
C SER A 139 -13.76 -15.25 13.99
N ARG A 140 -12.46 -15.21 13.70
CA ARG A 140 -11.66 -16.41 13.43
C ARG A 140 -11.50 -17.29 14.68
N LEU A 141 -11.41 -16.70 15.87
CA LEU A 141 -11.36 -17.43 17.13
C LEU A 141 -12.69 -18.11 17.45
N VAL A 142 -13.82 -17.44 17.23
CA VAL A 142 -15.15 -18.03 17.45
C VAL A 142 -15.41 -19.21 16.50
N GLY A 143 -15.05 -19.08 15.21
CA GLY A 143 -15.21 -20.17 14.24
C GLY A 143 -14.35 -21.41 14.54
N LEU A 144 -13.16 -21.23 15.11
CA LEU A 144 -12.28 -22.33 15.53
C LEU A 144 -12.85 -23.10 16.74
N VAL A 145 -13.43 -22.39 17.72
CA VAL A 145 -14.06 -23.02 18.88
C VAL A 145 -15.31 -23.80 18.47
N SER A 146 -16.16 -23.24 17.60
CA SER A 146 -17.36 -23.94 17.11
C SER A 146 -17.04 -25.14 16.21
N ALA A 147 -15.97 -25.09 15.42
CA ALA A 147 -15.54 -26.24 14.61
C ALA A 147 -15.06 -27.41 15.49
N GLN A 148 -14.43 -27.12 16.64
CA GLN A 148 -13.95 -28.13 17.57
C GLN A 148 -15.08 -28.79 18.38
N GLU A 149 -16.20 -28.11 18.61
CA GLU A 149 -17.40 -28.69 19.24
C GLU A 149 -18.25 -29.53 18.27
N SER A 150 -18.19 -29.23 16.97
CA SER A 150 -18.90 -30.00 15.93
C SER A 150 -18.22 -31.30 15.50
N SER A 151 -16.96 -31.54 15.90
CA SER A 151 -16.24 -32.79 15.60
C SER A 151 -16.47 -33.89 16.65
N GLY A 152 -17.62 -33.85 17.35
CA GLY A 152 -18.07 -34.91 18.24
C GLY A 152 -18.10 -36.25 17.52
N ALA A 153 -17.01 -37.00 17.63
CA ALA A 153 -16.89 -38.36 17.15
C ALA A 153 -18.03 -39.20 17.78
N PRO A 154 -18.72 -40.05 17.02
CA PRO A 154 -19.72 -40.93 17.60
C PRO A 154 -19.03 -41.88 18.59
N SER A 155 -19.44 -41.79 19.86
CA SER A 155 -19.05 -42.70 20.92
C SER A 155 -19.37 -44.13 20.50
N ARG A 156 -18.33 -44.92 20.19
CA ARG A 156 -18.46 -46.36 19.93
C ARG A 156 -18.83 -47.07 21.23
N THR A 157 -20.11 -47.31 21.44
CA THR A 157 -20.60 -48.27 22.42
C THR A 157 -20.27 -49.67 21.92
N VAL A 158 -19.27 -50.31 22.52
CA VAL A 158 -18.94 -51.72 22.29
C VAL A 158 -20.01 -52.58 22.98
N GLN A 159 -20.97 -53.10 22.22
CA GLN A 159 -21.82 -54.19 22.69
C GLN A 159 -21.07 -55.52 22.54
N SER A 160 -20.65 -56.10 23.67
CA SER A 160 -20.22 -57.48 23.76
C SER A 160 -21.41 -58.42 23.55
N LYS A 161 -21.38 -59.23 22.49
CA LYS A 161 -22.35 -60.32 22.28
C LYS A 161 -21.62 -61.64 22.45
N VAL A 162 -21.97 -62.36 23.52
CA VAL A 162 -21.57 -63.75 23.81
C VAL A 162 -22.78 -64.65 23.54
N VAL A 163 -22.51 -65.93 23.25
CA VAL A 163 -23.41 -67.09 23.07
C VAL A 163 -23.92 -67.26 21.63
N GLY A 164 -23.85 -68.41 20.96
CA GLY A 164 -23.45 -69.78 21.32
C GLY A 164 -24.01 -70.72 20.23
N ALA A 165 -23.33 -71.85 19.97
CA ALA A 165 -23.63 -72.80 18.89
C ALA A 165 -24.89 -73.67 19.13
N ARG A 166 -25.51 -74.12 18.02
CA ARG A 166 -26.32 -75.35 17.75
C ARG A 166 -27.10 -75.09 16.45
N LEU A 167 -27.15 -75.91 15.41
CA LEU A 167 -26.67 -77.26 15.06
C LEU A 167 -25.96 -77.18 13.70
#